data_AF-A0AAU2DDK1-F1
#
_entry.id   AF-A0AAU2DDK1-F1
#
_cell.length_a   1.000
_cell.length_b   1.000
_cell.length_c   1.000
_cell.angle_alpha   90.00
_cell.angle_beta   90.00
_cell.angle_gamma   90.00
#
_symmetry.space_group_name_H-M   'P 1'
#
loop_
_entity.id
_entity.type
_entity.pdbx_description
1 polymer ?
#
loop_
_entity_poly.entity_id
_entity_poly.type
_entity_poly.pdbx_seq_one_letter_code
_entity_poly.pdbx_strand_id
1 'polypeptide(L)'
;MGWFGSGDESGGERLWRAYLEADHLRFVAEERLREVEQDRAAARQRLLGSDVVPVLRESLRTGRGSLAVLDLLRDVGTDRPDVVQSLLPELYECCLSVNKPGIWGREVVSALAGSVAVHDEIAPLVERTLVDEVTDVLAMRALAMLLDNLGDAALMARWRRAALASPDVDVREIVEEYTAGEDTQPPVPPEWGVPGT
;
A
#
# COMPACT_ATOMS: atom_id res chain seq x y z
N MET A 1 8.79 -1.61 72.36
CA MET A 1 7.48 -2.08 71.87
C MET A 1 6.73 -0.86 71.40
N GLY A 2 6.63 -0.50 70.12
CA GLY A 2 6.45 -1.34 68.94
C GLY A 2 4.98 -1.30 68.53
N TRP A 3 4.49 -0.14 68.08
CA TRP A 3 3.16 0.02 67.49
C TRP A 3 3.31 0.77 66.16
N PHE A 4 3.37 0.02 65.07
CA PHE A 4 3.22 0.51 63.71
C PHE A 4 1.77 0.94 63.53
N GLY A 5 1.54 2.24 63.32
CA GLY A 5 0.24 2.78 62.95
C GLY A 5 -0.09 2.50 61.49
N SER A 6 -1.16 1.72 61.28
CA SER A 6 -2.19 1.90 60.24
C SER A 6 -1.71 2.32 58.85
N GLY A 7 -1.20 1.36 58.08
CA GLY A 7 -1.10 1.49 56.62
C GLY A 7 -2.49 1.41 55.97
N ASP A 8 -2.78 2.41 55.14
CA ASP A 8 -3.97 2.67 54.33
C ASP A 8 -4.65 1.43 53.68
N GLU A 9 -5.52 0.71 54.41
CA GLU A 9 -6.41 -0.34 53.87
C GLU A 9 -7.35 0.20 52.78
N SER A 10 -7.62 1.50 52.78
CA SER A 10 -8.51 2.15 51.80
C SER A 10 -7.86 2.32 50.42
N GLY A 11 -6.53 2.38 50.35
CA GLY A 11 -5.79 2.46 49.09
C GLY A 11 -5.82 1.15 48.31
N GLY A 12 -5.68 0.01 49.00
CA GLY A 12 -5.71 -1.32 48.40
C GLY A 12 -7.06 -1.67 47.79
N GLU A 13 -8.16 -1.40 48.50
CA GLU A 13 -9.51 -1.63 47.97
C GLU A 13 -9.83 -0.75 46.75
N ARG A 14 -9.40 0.53 46.76
CA ARG A 14 -9.60 1.43 45.62
C ARG A 14 -8.85 0.95 44.38
N LEU A 15 -7.59 0.54 44.54
CA LEU A 15 -6.78 0.01 43.45
C LEU A 15 -7.34 -1.31 42.92
N TRP A 16 -7.83 -2.18 43.79
CA TRP A 16 -8.46 -3.44 43.39
C TRP A 16 -9.77 -3.22 42.61
N ARG A 17 -10.63 -2.29 43.04
CA ARG A 17 -11.84 -1.93 42.27
C ARG A 17 -11.50 -1.31 40.92
N ALA A 18 -10.53 -0.40 40.88
CA ALA A 18 -10.08 0.22 39.63
C ALA A 18 -9.49 -0.83 38.66
N TYR A 19 -8.76 -1.81 39.18
CA TYR A 19 -8.24 -2.93 38.40
C TYR A 19 -9.38 -3.78 37.81
N LEU A 20 -10.36 -4.17 38.61
CA LEU A 20 -11.51 -4.97 38.14
C LEU A 20 -12.35 -4.20 37.12
N GLU A 21 -12.53 -2.89 37.30
CA GLU A 21 -13.24 -2.04 36.35
C GLU A 21 -12.48 -1.94 35.02
N ALA A 22 -11.16 -1.74 35.05
CA ALA A 22 -10.32 -1.72 33.86
C ALA A 22 -10.32 -3.08 33.14
N ASP A 23 -10.26 -4.19 33.88
CA ASP A 23 -10.30 -5.54 33.31
C ASP A 23 -11.66 -5.84 32.67
N HIS A 24 -12.75 -5.41 33.30
CA HIS A 24 -14.10 -5.52 32.73
C HIS A 24 -14.25 -4.68 31.46
N LEU A 25 -13.77 -3.43 31.46
CA LEU A 25 -13.79 -2.57 30.29
C LEU A 25 -12.97 -3.15 29.14
N ARG A 26 -11.79 -3.72 29.43
CA ARG A 26 -10.98 -4.45 28.46
C ARG A 26 -11.75 -5.62 27.86
N PHE A 27 -12.35 -6.46 28.70
CA PHE A 27 -13.14 -7.61 28.25
C PHE A 27 -14.29 -7.19 27.34
N VAL A 28 -15.04 -6.14 27.71
CA VAL A 28 -16.13 -5.60 26.88
C VAL A 28 -15.60 -5.06 25.55
N ALA A 29 -14.46 -4.37 25.55
CA ALA A 29 -13.84 -3.86 24.32
C ALA A 29 -13.38 -5.01 23.39
N GLU A 30 -12.82 -6.08 23.95
CA GLU A 30 -12.41 -7.27 23.20
C GLU A 30 -13.62 -8.00 22.58
N GLU A 31 -14.72 -8.15 23.33
CA GLU A 31 -15.96 -8.73 22.80
C GLU A 31 -16.54 -7.87 21.67
N ARG A 32 -16.58 -6.55 21.84
CA ARG A 32 -17.03 -5.63 20.79
C ARG A 32 -16.15 -5.70 19.54
N LEU A 33 -14.84 -5.84 19.72
CA LEU A 33 -13.93 -6.00 18.58
C LEU A 33 -14.23 -7.31 17.83
N ARG A 34 -14.44 -8.41 18.54
CA ARG A 34 -14.81 -9.71 17.93
C ARG A 34 -16.13 -9.62 17.15
N GLU A 35 -17.15 -8.96 17.71
CA GLU A 35 -18.43 -8.72 17.02
C GLU A 35 -18.22 -7.96 15.71
N VAL A 36 -17.45 -6.85 15.74
CA VAL A 36 -17.15 -6.04 14.56
C VAL A 36 -16.36 -6.83 13.51
N GLU A 37 -15.40 -7.66 13.93
CA GLU A 37 -14.65 -8.54 13.04
C GLU A 37 -15.55 -9.58 12.36
N GLN A 38 -16.49 -10.17 13.10
CA GLN A 38 -17.47 -11.12 12.55
C GLN A 38 -18.41 -10.43 11.56
N ASP A 39 -18.90 -9.24 11.88
CA ASP A 39 -19.75 -8.44 10.97
C ASP A 39 -18.99 -8.07 9.69
N ARG A 40 -17.70 -7.69 9.80
CA ARG A 40 -16.83 -7.43 8.65
C ARG A 40 -16.65 -8.68 7.79
N ALA A 41 -16.42 -9.84 8.41
CA ALA A 41 -16.30 -11.12 7.70
C ALA A 41 -17.61 -11.52 6.99
N ALA A 42 -18.76 -11.31 7.62
CA ALA A 42 -20.07 -11.59 7.02
C ALA A 42 -20.41 -10.62 5.87
N ALA A 43 -20.04 -9.34 6.01
CA ALA A 43 -20.15 -8.36 4.93
C ALA A 43 -19.25 -8.72 3.74
N ARG A 44 -18.02 -9.16 4.01
CA ARG A 44 -17.08 -9.69 3.00
C ARG A 44 -17.68 -10.84 2.22
N GLN A 45 -18.20 -11.88 2.89
CA GLN A 45 -18.81 -13.02 2.20
C GLN A 45 -19.97 -12.61 1.29
N ARG A 46 -20.80 -11.66 1.72
CA ARG A 46 -21.89 -11.12 0.90
C ARG A 46 -21.38 -10.36 -0.32
N LEU A 47 -20.35 -9.53 -0.16
CA LEU A 47 -19.72 -8.80 -1.27
C LEU A 47 -19.13 -9.77 -2.30
N LEU A 48 -18.43 -10.82 -1.85
CA LEU A 48 -17.83 -11.83 -2.72
C LEU A 48 -18.86 -12.64 -3.54
N GLY A 49 -20.10 -12.74 -3.05
CA GLY A 49 -21.19 -13.45 -3.72
C GLY A 49 -22.04 -12.61 -4.68
N SER A 50 -21.76 -11.31 -4.84
CA SER A 50 -22.51 -10.39 -5.72
C SER A 50 -21.60 -9.75 -6.78
N ASP A 51 -22.20 -9.28 -7.88
CA ASP A 51 -21.46 -8.50 -8.89
C ASP A 51 -21.22 -7.08 -8.37
N VAL A 52 -20.11 -6.91 -7.65
CA VAL A 52 -19.73 -5.65 -6.98
C VAL A 52 -18.93 -4.72 -7.88
N VAL A 53 -18.40 -5.22 -9.00
CA VAL A 53 -17.46 -4.48 -9.87
C VAL A 53 -18.05 -3.14 -10.35
N PRO A 54 -19.31 -3.05 -10.83
CA PRO A 54 -19.87 -1.77 -11.27
C PRO A 54 -19.92 -0.71 -10.16
N VAL A 55 -20.21 -1.13 -8.92
CA VAL A 55 -20.32 -0.23 -7.78
C VAL A 55 -18.94 0.27 -7.35
N LEU A 56 -17.97 -0.65 -7.23
CA LEU A 56 -16.60 -0.29 -6.86
C LEU A 56 -15.97 0.63 -7.90
N ARG A 57 -16.21 0.35 -9.18
CA ARG A 57 -15.75 1.17 -10.31
C ARG A 57 -16.28 2.60 -10.20
N GLU A 58 -17.57 2.77 -9.96
CA GLU A 58 -18.18 4.09 -9.82
C GLU A 58 -17.64 4.85 -8.61
N SER A 59 -17.44 4.16 -7.48
CA SER A 59 -16.82 4.74 -6.29
C SER A 59 -15.38 5.22 -6.54
N LEU A 60 -14.58 4.46 -7.30
CA LEU A 60 -13.22 4.89 -7.66
C LEU A 60 -13.24 6.09 -8.61
N ARG A 61 -14.08 6.06 -9.66
CA ARG A 61 -14.19 7.16 -10.64
C ARG A 61 -14.64 8.48 -10.05
N THR A 62 -15.62 8.43 -9.15
CA THR A 62 -16.14 9.64 -8.47
C THR A 62 -15.25 10.08 -7.31
N GLY A 63 -14.25 9.27 -6.93
CA GLY A 63 -13.42 9.46 -5.75
C GLY A 63 -14.17 9.28 -4.41
N ARG A 64 -15.49 9.05 -4.44
CA ARG A 64 -16.30 8.90 -3.24
C ARG A 64 -16.10 7.52 -2.65
N GLY A 65 -15.38 7.47 -1.53
CA GLY A 65 -15.10 6.22 -0.83
C GLY A 65 -13.96 5.42 -1.47
N SER A 66 -13.11 6.03 -2.30
CA SER A 66 -11.94 5.36 -2.89
C SER A 66 -11.07 4.69 -1.84
N LEU A 67 -10.85 5.32 -0.68
CA LEU A 67 -10.15 4.71 0.44
C LEU A 67 -10.84 3.44 0.97
N ALA A 68 -12.16 3.45 1.09
CA ALA A 68 -12.89 2.26 1.55
C ALA A 68 -12.85 1.13 0.51
N VAL A 69 -12.92 1.48 -0.78
CA VAL A 69 -12.73 0.51 -1.87
C VAL A 69 -11.33 -0.08 -1.85
N LEU A 70 -10.30 0.76 -1.71
CA LEU A 70 -8.91 0.31 -1.66
C LEU A 70 -8.64 -0.57 -0.42
N ASP A 71 -9.18 -0.22 0.75
CA ASP A 71 -9.10 -1.06 1.96
C ASP A 71 -9.75 -2.42 1.73
N LEU A 72 -10.94 -2.44 1.12
CA LEU A 72 -11.61 -3.68 0.75
C LEU A 72 -10.77 -4.51 -0.23
N LEU A 73 -10.21 -3.90 -1.27
CA LEU A 73 -9.41 -4.60 -2.28
C LEU A 73 -8.08 -5.13 -1.71
N ARG A 74 -7.49 -4.47 -0.71
CA ARG A 74 -6.34 -5.03 0.02
C ARG A 74 -6.72 -6.30 0.78
N ASP A 75 -7.90 -6.33 1.37
CA ASP A 75 -8.38 -7.47 2.15
C ASP A 75 -8.81 -8.66 1.27
N VAL A 76 -9.42 -8.40 0.11
CA VAL A 76 -10.04 -9.45 -0.72
C VAL A 76 -9.32 -9.69 -2.04
N GLY A 77 -8.39 -8.83 -2.44
CA GLY A 77 -7.77 -8.86 -3.77
C GLY A 77 -6.96 -10.12 -4.05
N THR A 78 -6.40 -10.74 -3.01
CA THR A 78 -5.69 -12.03 -3.12
C THR A 78 -6.66 -13.18 -3.45
N ASP A 79 -7.88 -13.17 -2.88
CA ASP A 79 -8.88 -14.22 -3.12
C ASP A 79 -9.65 -13.99 -4.43
N ARG A 80 -9.74 -12.74 -4.88
CA ARG A 80 -10.48 -12.30 -6.08
C ARG A 80 -9.63 -11.42 -6.99
N PRO A 81 -8.56 -11.96 -7.59
CA PRO A 81 -7.72 -11.20 -8.51
C PRO A 81 -8.52 -10.73 -9.75
N ASP A 82 -9.57 -11.45 -10.13
CA ASP A 82 -10.49 -11.10 -11.22
C ASP A 82 -11.18 -9.74 -11.00
N VAL A 83 -11.56 -9.45 -9.75
CA VAL A 83 -12.21 -8.18 -9.37
C VAL A 83 -11.21 -7.04 -9.44
N VAL A 84 -9.99 -7.24 -8.93
CA VAL A 84 -8.93 -6.21 -8.96
C VAL A 84 -8.53 -5.91 -10.40
N GLN A 85 -8.32 -6.95 -11.21
CA GLN A 85 -7.98 -6.84 -12.64
C GLN A 85 -9.07 -6.08 -13.41
N SER A 86 -10.35 -6.35 -13.13
CA SER A 86 -11.48 -5.62 -13.75
C SER A 86 -11.54 -4.14 -13.40
N LEU A 87 -10.89 -3.72 -12.31
CA LEU A 87 -10.84 -2.34 -11.82
C LEU A 87 -9.48 -1.68 -12.10
N LEU A 88 -8.58 -2.36 -12.82
CA LEU A 88 -7.21 -1.91 -13.04
C LEU A 88 -7.11 -0.51 -13.65
N PRO A 89 -7.95 -0.10 -14.63
CA PRO A 89 -7.90 1.27 -15.14
C PRO A 89 -8.19 2.31 -14.06
N GLU A 90 -9.21 2.10 -13.23
CA GLU A 90 -9.56 3.03 -12.14
C GLU A 90 -8.52 3.02 -11.01
N LEU A 91 -7.91 1.87 -10.73
CA LEU A 91 -6.83 1.74 -9.76
C LEU A 91 -5.56 2.43 -10.25
N TYR A 92 -5.26 2.34 -11.54
CA TYR A 92 -4.13 3.03 -12.16
C TYR A 92 -4.23 4.55 -11.96
N GLU A 93 -5.40 5.14 -12.20
CA GLU A 93 -5.63 6.57 -11.95
C GLU A 93 -5.39 6.94 -10.48
N CYS A 94 -5.77 6.07 -9.54
CA CYS A 94 -5.44 6.28 -8.12
C CYS A 94 -3.93 6.27 -7.89
N CYS A 95 -3.20 5.34 -8.53
CA CYS A 95 -1.75 5.18 -8.39
C CYS A 95 -0.95 6.39 -8.84
N LEU A 96 -1.50 7.24 -9.71
CA LEU A 96 -0.87 8.49 -10.17
C LEU A 96 -0.92 9.60 -9.12
N SER A 97 -1.52 9.36 -7.95
CA SER A 97 -1.46 10.30 -6.84
C SER A 97 -0.32 9.98 -5.85
N VAL A 98 0.21 11.02 -5.22
CA VAL A 98 1.17 10.91 -4.11
C VAL A 98 0.50 10.86 -2.73
N ASN A 99 -0.83 10.99 -2.68
CA ASN A 99 -1.60 10.93 -1.45
C ASN A 99 -1.93 9.49 -1.03
N LYS A 100 -2.67 9.35 0.08
CA LYS A 100 -3.06 8.04 0.65
C LYS A 100 -3.76 7.10 -0.35
N PRO A 101 -4.75 7.56 -1.15
CA PRO A 101 -5.28 6.76 -2.26
C PRO A 101 -4.24 6.19 -3.21
N GLY A 102 -3.22 6.96 -3.58
CA GLY A 102 -2.17 6.47 -4.47
C GLY A 102 -1.22 5.47 -3.82
N ILE A 103 -0.89 5.65 -2.54
CA ILE A 103 -0.13 4.65 -1.77
C ILE A 103 -0.88 3.31 -1.75
N TRP A 104 -2.16 3.35 -1.38
CA TRP A 104 -2.98 2.14 -1.28
C TRP A 104 -3.29 1.52 -2.65
N GLY A 105 -3.49 2.34 -3.68
CA GLY A 105 -3.63 1.87 -5.06
C GLY A 105 -2.41 1.06 -5.50
N ARG A 106 -1.20 1.57 -5.27
CA ARG A 106 0.05 0.88 -5.62
C ARG A 106 0.21 -0.44 -4.85
N GLU A 107 -0.14 -0.47 -3.57
CA GLU A 107 -0.13 -1.72 -2.79
C GLU A 107 -1.08 -2.78 -3.39
N VAL A 108 -2.31 -2.39 -3.74
CA VAL A 108 -3.30 -3.29 -4.36
C VAL A 108 -2.81 -3.83 -5.71
N VAL A 109 -2.28 -2.95 -6.56
CA VAL A 109 -1.80 -3.34 -7.90
C VAL A 109 -0.55 -4.22 -7.81
N SER A 110 0.36 -3.94 -6.87
CA SER A 110 1.57 -4.75 -6.66
C SER A 110 1.24 -6.15 -6.15
N ALA A 111 0.23 -6.28 -5.28
CA ALA A 111 -0.25 -7.59 -4.84
C ALA A 111 -0.84 -8.41 -6.00
N LEU A 112 -1.53 -7.75 -6.95
CA LEU A 112 -2.06 -8.41 -8.14
C LEU A 112 -0.96 -8.91 -9.09
N ALA A 113 0.16 -8.17 -9.21
CA ALA A 113 1.28 -8.55 -10.08
C ALA A 113 1.92 -9.89 -9.69
N GLY A 114 1.83 -10.30 -8.42
CA GLY A 114 2.25 -11.63 -7.97
C GLY A 114 1.34 -12.78 -8.43
N SER A 115 0.14 -12.48 -8.95
CA SER A 115 -0.91 -13.46 -9.25
C SER A 115 -1.35 -13.47 -10.72
N VAL A 116 -1.13 -12.39 -11.47
CA VAL A 116 -1.59 -12.20 -12.86
C VAL A 116 -0.53 -11.45 -13.67
N ALA A 117 -0.56 -11.58 -15.00
CA ALA A 117 0.27 -10.82 -15.94
C ALA A 117 -0.14 -9.33 -16.03
N VAL A 118 -0.13 -8.63 -14.89
CA VAL A 118 -0.53 -7.21 -14.75
C VAL A 118 0.27 -6.27 -15.64
N HIS A 119 1.53 -6.62 -15.93
CA HIS A 119 2.44 -5.84 -16.76
C HIS A 119 1.87 -5.54 -18.15
N ASP A 120 1.26 -6.53 -18.80
CA ASP A 120 0.72 -6.39 -20.16
C ASP A 120 -0.51 -5.46 -20.19
N GLU A 121 -1.32 -5.47 -19.12
CA GLU A 121 -2.52 -4.64 -19.02
C GLU A 121 -2.23 -3.20 -18.62
N ILE A 122 -1.17 -2.98 -17.82
CA ILE A 122 -0.74 -1.63 -17.40
C ILE A 122 0.04 -0.92 -18.51
N ALA A 123 0.79 -1.64 -19.34
CA ALA A 123 1.60 -1.06 -20.41
C ALA A 123 0.87 0.01 -21.26
N PRO A 124 -0.35 -0.23 -21.81
CA PRO A 124 -1.06 0.78 -22.59
C PRO A 124 -1.49 2.02 -21.76
N LEU A 125 -1.73 1.86 -20.45
CA LEU A 125 -2.07 2.97 -19.57
C LEU A 125 -0.83 3.84 -19.31
N VAL A 126 0.32 3.20 -19.07
CA VAL A 126 1.61 3.87 -18.91
C VAL A 126 1.97 4.64 -20.17
N GLU A 127 1.87 4.02 -21.35
CA GLU A 127 2.16 4.68 -22.62
C GLU A 127 1.33 5.94 -22.82
N ARG A 128 0.04 5.90 -22.44
CA ARG A 128 -0.83 7.08 -22.49
C ARG A 128 -0.36 8.17 -21.52
N THR A 129 -0.07 7.83 -20.26
CA THR A 129 0.41 8.80 -19.27
C THR A 129 1.75 9.43 -19.66
N LEU A 130 2.67 8.67 -20.27
CA LEU A 130 3.94 9.20 -20.76
C LEU A 130 3.78 10.20 -21.93
N VAL A 131 2.62 10.24 -22.57
CA VAL A 131 2.28 11.23 -23.60
C VAL A 131 1.52 12.40 -22.98
N ASP A 132 0.48 12.12 -22.21
CA ASP A 132 -0.48 13.11 -21.74
C ASP A 132 0.06 13.93 -20.55
N GLU A 133 0.84 13.31 -19.67
CA GLU A 133 1.25 13.86 -18.37
C GLU A 133 2.78 14.02 -18.25
N VAL A 134 3.51 14.05 -19.38
CA VAL A 134 4.98 14.09 -19.39
C VAL A 134 5.57 15.36 -18.73
N THR A 135 4.75 16.39 -18.51
CA THR A 135 5.11 17.62 -17.80
C THR A 135 4.55 17.68 -16.37
N ASP A 136 3.71 16.73 -15.94
CA ASP A 136 3.21 16.68 -14.57
C ASP A 136 4.22 15.95 -13.68
N VAL A 137 4.95 16.73 -12.89
CA VAL A 137 5.97 16.26 -11.93
C VAL A 137 5.39 15.25 -10.93
N LEU A 138 4.17 15.47 -10.43
CA LEU A 138 3.55 14.59 -9.45
C LEU A 138 3.12 13.27 -10.08
N ALA A 139 2.49 13.33 -11.26
CA ALA A 139 2.08 12.13 -11.99
C ALA A 139 3.31 11.31 -12.42
N MET A 140 4.36 11.95 -12.92
CA MET A 140 5.60 11.29 -13.33
C MET A 140 6.34 10.66 -12.15
N ARG A 141 6.38 11.32 -10.98
CA ARG A 141 6.94 10.72 -9.76
C ARG A 141 6.09 9.55 -9.27
N ALA A 142 4.77 9.69 -9.24
CA ALA A 142 3.88 8.62 -8.80
C ALA A 142 3.92 7.40 -9.73
N LEU A 143 4.07 7.63 -11.04
CA LEU A 143 4.29 6.59 -12.04
C LEU A 143 5.62 5.86 -11.80
N ALA A 144 6.72 6.58 -11.53
CA ALA A 144 7.99 5.96 -11.17
C ALA A 144 7.85 5.03 -9.96
N MET A 145 7.18 5.50 -8.89
CA MET A 145 6.90 4.67 -7.70
C MET A 145 6.07 3.43 -8.03
N LEU A 146 5.08 3.53 -8.91
CA LEU A 146 4.29 2.36 -9.34
C LEU A 146 5.18 1.35 -10.07
N LEU A 147 5.97 1.81 -11.05
CA LEU A 147 6.82 0.94 -11.87
C LEU A 147 7.92 0.26 -11.04
N ASP A 148 8.47 0.97 -10.06
CA ASP A 148 9.45 0.44 -9.11
C ASP A 148 8.83 -0.67 -8.26
N ASN A 149 7.64 -0.45 -7.69
CA ASN A 149 6.92 -1.47 -6.93
C ASN A 149 6.57 -2.71 -7.77
N LEU A 150 6.31 -2.54 -9.07
CA LEU A 150 6.05 -3.63 -10.00
C LEU A 150 7.33 -4.37 -10.43
N GLY A 151 8.51 -3.77 -10.27
CA GLY A 151 9.77 -4.34 -10.75
C GLY A 151 9.87 -4.47 -12.27
N ASP A 152 9.08 -3.70 -13.04
CA ASP A 152 9.09 -3.76 -14.50
C ASP A 152 10.21 -2.89 -15.09
N ALA A 153 11.38 -3.49 -15.25
CA ALA A 153 12.55 -2.79 -15.80
C ALA A 153 12.31 -2.21 -17.22
N ALA A 154 11.47 -2.86 -18.03
CA ALA A 154 11.20 -2.40 -19.39
C ALA A 154 10.32 -1.15 -19.40
N LEU A 155 9.26 -1.12 -18.59
CA LEU A 155 8.42 0.07 -18.40
C LEU A 155 9.20 1.18 -17.68
N MET A 156 10.03 0.85 -16.69
CA MET A 156 10.90 1.81 -16.02
C MET A 156 11.86 2.50 -17.00
N ALA A 157 12.49 1.73 -17.91
CA ALA A 157 13.35 2.29 -18.95
C ALA A 157 12.60 3.16 -19.97
N ARG A 158 11.30 2.90 -20.22
CA ARG A 158 10.45 3.78 -21.05
C ARG A 158 10.13 5.08 -20.32
N TRP A 159 9.71 5.00 -19.06
CA TRP A 159 9.47 6.17 -18.22
C TRP A 159 10.71 7.06 -18.13
N ARG A 160 11.89 6.48 -17.87
CA ARG A 160 13.16 7.22 -17.79
C ARG A 160 13.46 7.99 -19.07
N ARG A 161 13.25 7.38 -20.24
CA ARG A 161 13.44 8.05 -21.54
C ARG A 161 12.45 9.20 -21.76
N ALA A 162 11.18 9.01 -21.39
CA ALA A 162 10.16 10.04 -21.51
C ALA A 162 10.44 11.22 -20.55
N ALA A 163 10.79 10.93 -19.29
CA ALA A 163 11.13 11.95 -18.30
C ALA A 163 12.34 12.80 -18.74
N LEU A 164 13.43 12.17 -19.21
CA LEU A 164 14.60 12.88 -19.74
C LEU A 164 14.29 13.73 -20.98
N ALA A 165 13.34 13.30 -21.80
CA ALA A 165 12.89 14.03 -22.98
C ALA A 165 11.84 15.11 -22.66
N SER A 166 11.36 15.17 -21.40
CA SER A 166 10.36 16.15 -20.99
C SER A 166 10.88 17.58 -21.16
N PRO A 167 10.06 18.53 -21.65
CA PRO A 167 10.43 19.93 -21.66
C PRO A 167 10.51 20.52 -20.24
N ASP A 168 9.87 19.91 -19.25
CA ASP A 168 9.86 20.35 -17.86
C ASP A 168 11.18 19.97 -17.14
N VAL A 169 11.80 20.95 -16.47
CA VAL A 169 13.06 20.76 -15.72
C VAL A 169 12.84 19.84 -14.53
N ASP A 170 11.77 20.06 -13.78
CA ASP A 170 11.48 19.34 -12.54
C ASP A 170 11.21 17.86 -12.84
N VAL A 171 10.59 17.54 -13.98
CA VAL A 171 10.42 16.15 -14.45
C VAL A 171 11.74 15.49 -14.78
N ARG A 172 12.68 16.21 -15.41
CA ARG A 172 14.00 15.66 -15.74
C ARG A 172 14.81 15.37 -14.48
N GLU A 173 14.73 16.22 -13.46
CA GLU A 173 15.45 16.04 -12.19
C GLU A 173 14.98 14.81 -11.40
N ILE A 174 13.71 14.41 -11.51
CA ILE A 174 13.21 13.18 -10.84
C ILE A 174 13.99 11.94 -11.27
N VAL A 175 14.51 11.89 -12.50
CA VAL A 175 15.26 10.73 -13.00
C VAL A 175 16.50 10.45 -12.15
N GLU A 176 17.16 11.50 -11.65
CA GLU A 176 18.37 11.38 -10.84
C GLU A 176 18.12 10.61 -9.54
N GLU A 177 16.95 10.81 -8.92
CA GLU A 177 16.49 10.13 -7.69
C GLU A 177 16.42 8.61 -7.88
N TYR A 178 16.06 8.15 -9.08
CA TYR A 178 15.88 6.72 -9.40
C TYR A 178 17.12 6.08 -10.06
N THR A 179 18.17 6.85 -10.35
CA THR A 179 19.47 6.32 -10.80
C THR A 179 20.44 6.06 -9.64
N ALA A 180 20.30 6.78 -8.53
CA ALA A 180 21.21 6.71 -7.39
C ALA A 180 21.25 5.34 -6.67
N GLY A 181 20.34 4.41 -6.99
CA GLY A 181 20.30 3.04 -6.47
C GLY A 181 21.02 1.97 -7.31
N GLU A 182 21.29 2.22 -8.60
CA GLU A 182 21.88 1.22 -9.52
C GLU A 182 23.43 1.18 -9.48
N ASP A 183 24.08 2.15 -8.82
CA ASP A 183 25.55 2.29 -8.76
C ASP A 183 26.22 1.58 -7.56
N THR A 184 25.49 0.80 -6.77
CA THR A 184 26.13 -0.09 -5.77
C THR A 184 26.61 -1.38 -6.41
N GLN A 185 27.67 -1.26 -7.21
CA GLN A 185 28.51 -2.40 -7.59
C GLN A 185 28.92 -3.13 -6.28
N PRO A 186 28.64 -4.43 -6.13
CA PRO A 186 29.11 -5.18 -4.96
C PRO A 186 30.64 -5.05 -4.88
N PRO A 187 31.22 -4.90 -3.68
CA PRO A 187 32.67 -4.77 -3.55
C PRO A 187 33.33 -5.96 -4.22
N VAL A 188 34.19 -5.67 -5.21
CA VAL A 188 35.04 -6.69 -5.85
C VAL A 188 35.74 -7.45 -4.72
N PRO A 189 35.54 -8.78 -4.60
CA PRO A 189 36.20 -9.55 -3.56
C PRO A 189 37.72 -9.36 -3.72
N PRO A 190 38.48 -9.15 -2.63
CA PRO A 190 39.92 -9.05 -2.75
C PRO A 190 40.46 -10.31 -3.43
N GLU A 191 41.22 -10.13 -4.50
CA GLU A 191 41.98 -11.20 -5.14
C GLU A 191 42.93 -11.78 -4.08
N TRP A 192 42.55 -12.91 -3.50
CA TRP A 192 43.46 -13.71 -2.69
C TRP A 192 44.49 -14.29 -3.65
N GLY A 193 45.63 -13.61 -3.74
CA GLY A 193 46.79 -14.06 -4.48
C GLY A 193 47.09 -15.51 -4.14
N VAL A 194 47.06 -16.36 -5.16
CA VAL A 194 47.46 -17.76 -5.07
C VAL A 194 48.95 -17.78 -4.70
N PRO A 195 49.37 -18.36 -3.56
CA PRO A 195 50.78 -18.55 -3.31
C PRO A 195 51.31 -19.60 -4.29
N GLY A 196 52.35 -19.22 -5.02
CA GLY A 196 52.99 -20.03 -6.05
C GLY A 196 53.47 -21.39 -5.55
N THR A 197 53.37 -22.35 -6.45
CA THR A 197 54.03 -23.67 -6.44
C THR A 197 55.54 -23.57 -6.35
#